data_AF-A0AAU3YWV3-F1
#
_entry.id   AF-A0AAU3YWV3-F1
#
_cell.length_a   1.000
_cell.length_b   1.000
_cell.length_c   1.000
_cell.angle_alpha   90.00
_cell.angle_beta   90.00
_cell.angle_gamma   90.00
#
_symmetry.space_group_name_H-M   'P 1'
#
loop_
_entity.id
_entity.type
_entity.pdbx_description
1 polymer ?
#
loop_
_entity_poly.entity_id
_entity_poly.type
_entity_poly.pdbx_seq_one_letter_code
_entity_poly.pdbx_strand_id
1 'polypeptide(L)'
;MGTKTGRDTVPSSYQAQLLRDALTDAKHRLPTDARRSALNVMRRRRWIVEYTPGSSRAATRGGSGFTRFRLSHHGVNAARRLRA
;
A
#
# COMPACT_ATOMS: atom_id res chain seq x y z
N MET A 1 1.30 3.18 -28.66
CA MET A 1 2.54 2.91 -27.91
C MET A 1 2.23 3.09 -26.43
N GLY A 2 1.85 2.00 -25.74
CA GLY A 2 1.37 2.08 -24.35
C GLY A 2 2.50 2.42 -23.40
N THR A 3 2.48 3.61 -22.80
CA THR A 3 3.42 3.95 -21.73
C THR A 3 3.18 2.94 -20.61
N LYS A 4 4.17 2.09 -20.32
CA LYS A 4 4.16 1.22 -19.13
C LYS A 4 3.99 2.14 -17.93
N THR A 5 2.76 2.35 -17.49
CA THR A 5 2.49 3.21 -16.35
C THR A 5 3.28 2.65 -15.18
N GLY A 6 3.89 3.50 -14.34
CA GLY A 6 4.74 3.04 -13.23
C GLY A 6 4.06 2.08 -12.24
N ARG A 7 2.77 1.80 -12.43
CA ARG A 7 1.94 0.80 -11.75
C ARG A 7 2.32 -0.65 -12.10
N ASP A 8 2.83 -0.91 -13.30
CA ASP A 8 3.21 -2.26 -13.77
C ASP A 8 4.70 -2.55 -13.57
N THR A 9 5.45 -1.62 -12.98
CA THR A 9 6.87 -1.84 -12.69
C THR A 9 7.06 -2.93 -11.65
N VAL A 10 8.09 -3.76 -11.80
CA VAL A 10 8.44 -4.79 -10.83
C VAL A 10 8.70 -4.15 -9.44
N PRO A 11 8.09 -4.67 -8.36
CA PRO A 11 8.40 -4.24 -6.99
C PRO A 11 9.84 -4.61 -6.62
N SER A 12 10.52 -3.76 -5.83
CA SER A 12 11.79 -4.19 -5.21
C SER A 12 11.55 -5.31 -4.19
N SER A 13 12.58 -6.06 -3.80
CA SER A 13 12.44 -7.18 -2.86
C SER A 13 11.75 -6.78 -1.55
N TYR A 14 12.08 -5.60 -1.01
CA TYR A 14 11.42 -5.07 0.17
C TYR A 14 9.94 -4.70 -0.07
N GLN A 15 9.63 -4.08 -1.22
CA GLN A 15 8.24 -3.78 -1.59
C GLN A 15 7.42 -5.06 -1.82
N ALA A 16 8.03 -6.07 -2.44
CA ALA A 16 7.42 -7.37 -2.67
C ALA A 16 7.13 -8.10 -1.35
N GLN A 17 8.00 -7.98 -0.35
CA GLN A 17 7.76 -8.49 0.99
C GLN A 17 6.55 -7.78 1.63
N LEU A 18 6.53 -6.44 1.64
CA LEU A 18 5.39 -5.67 2.15
C LEU A 18 4.07 -6.02 1.46
N LEU A 19 4.08 -6.24 0.13
CA LEU A 19 2.89 -6.64 -0.63
C LEU A 19 2.42 -8.04 -0.24
N ARG A 20 3.33 -9.00 -0.04
CA ARG A 20 3.01 -10.37 0.37
C ARG A 20 2.49 -10.42 1.80
N ASP A 21 3.14 -9.72 2.72
CA ASP A 21 2.72 -9.64 4.13
C ASP A 21 1.36 -8.95 4.26
N ALA A 22 1.12 -7.89 3.49
CA ALA A 22 -0.19 -7.28 3.44
C ALA A 22 -1.25 -8.18 2.78
N LEU A 23 -0.87 -9.09 1.88
CA LEU A 23 -1.83 -10.02 1.28
C LEU A 23 -2.31 -11.11 2.27
N THR A 24 -1.50 -11.46 3.25
CA THR A 24 -1.88 -12.44 4.31
C THR A 24 -2.75 -11.82 5.39
N ASP A 25 -2.71 -10.49 5.58
CA ASP A 25 -3.62 -9.77 6.47
C ASP A 25 -5.05 -9.72 5.89
N ALA A 26 -6.05 -10.12 6.69
CA ALA A 26 -7.46 -10.15 6.28
C ALA A 26 -8.03 -8.79 5.85
N LYS A 27 -7.41 -7.68 6.29
CA LYS A 27 -7.79 -6.30 5.94
C LYS A 27 -6.79 -5.65 4.99
N HIS A 28 -5.89 -6.45 4.43
CA HIS A 28 -4.81 -6.04 3.54
C HIS A 28 -3.89 -4.94 4.06
N ARG A 29 -3.64 -4.93 5.37
CA ARG A 29 -2.88 -3.87 6.04
C ARG A 29 -1.39 -4.06 5.85
N LEU A 30 -0.68 -2.95 5.62
CA LEU A 30 0.77 -2.95 5.66
C LEU A 30 1.28 -2.88 7.11
N PRO A 31 2.46 -3.45 7.38
CA PRO A 31 3.16 -3.25 8.65
C PRO A 31 3.37 -1.76 8.98
N THR A 32 3.25 -1.40 10.25
CA THR A 32 3.38 0.00 10.71
C THR A 32 4.82 0.51 10.73
N ASP A 33 5.79 -0.41 10.73
CA ASP A 33 7.23 -0.17 10.70
C ASP A 33 7.80 -0.09 9.27
N ALA A 34 6.93 -0.15 8.24
CA ALA A 34 7.35 -0.06 6.85
C ALA A 34 8.08 1.26 6.55
N ARG A 35 9.20 1.17 5.81
CA ARG A 35 10.01 2.36 5.47
C ARG A 35 9.19 3.38 4.67
N ARG A 36 9.19 4.63 5.14
CA ARG A 36 8.46 5.75 4.51
C ARG A 36 8.80 5.95 3.03
N SER A 37 10.06 5.72 2.64
CA SER A 37 10.50 5.80 1.24
C SER A 37 9.82 4.75 0.35
N ALA A 38 9.73 3.50 0.82
CA ALA A 38 9.02 2.43 0.11
C ALA A 38 7.51 2.73 0.03
N LEU A 39 6.89 3.16 1.13
CA LEU A 39 5.48 3.55 1.17
C LEU A 39 5.17 4.66 0.16
N ASN A 40 6.02 5.69 0.07
CA ASN A 40 5.86 6.77 -0.90
C ASN A 40 5.89 6.27 -2.35
N VAL A 41 6.81 5.35 -2.68
CA VAL A 41 6.89 4.76 -4.02
C VAL A 41 5.64 3.91 -4.30
N MET A 42 5.25 3.04 -3.38
CA MET A 42 4.08 2.17 -3.52
C MET A 42 2.79 3.00 -3.65
N ARG A 43 2.68 4.14 -2.94
CA ARG A 43 1.55 5.08 -3.03
C ARG A 43 1.51 5.76 -4.40
N ARG A 44 2.66 6.26 -4.89
CA ARG A 44 2.77 6.85 -6.24
C ARG A 44 2.40 5.84 -7.35
N ARG A 45 2.77 4.57 -7.16
CA ARG A 45 2.40 3.46 -8.05
C ARG A 45 0.95 2.97 -7.86
N ARG A 46 0.19 3.60 -6.95
CA ARG A 46 -1.19 3.25 -6.59
C ARG A 46 -1.35 1.81 -6.10
N TRP A 47 -0.31 1.19 -5.57
CA TRP A 47 -0.40 -0.14 -4.96
C TRP A 47 -0.96 -0.10 -3.54
N ILE A 48 -0.77 1.02 -2.84
CA ILE A 48 -1.29 1.20 -1.48
C ILE A 48 -2.13 2.47 -1.40
N VAL A 49 -3.06 2.46 -0.46
CA VAL A 49 -3.87 3.63 -0.09
C VAL A 49 -3.69 3.94 1.38
N GLU A 50 -3.67 5.23 1.66
CA GLU A 50 -3.61 5.78 3.01
C GLU A 50 -5.02 5.73 3.64
N TYR A 51 -5.10 5.32 4.90
CA TYR A 51 -6.35 5.38 5.66
C TYR A 51 -6.07 5.69 7.13
N THR A 52 -7.01 6.40 7.76
CA THR A 52 -6.98 6.69 9.19
C THR A 52 -7.99 5.79 9.89
N PRO A 53 -7.55 4.80 10.69
CA PRO A 53 -8.46 3.98 11.47
C PRO A 53 -9.22 4.86 12.45
N GLY A 54 -10.55 4.75 12.48
CA GLY A 54 -11.42 5.55 13.35
C GLY A 54 -11.87 6.89 12.77
N SER A 55 -11.48 7.24 11.54
CA SER A 55 -12.02 8.44 10.86
C SER A 55 -13.39 8.16 10.24
N SER A 56 -14.44 8.33 11.03
CA SER A 56 -15.82 8.45 10.54
C SER A 56 -16.01 9.82 9.89
N ARG A 57 -15.44 10.09 8.71
CA ARG A 57 -15.64 11.30 7.85
C ARG A 57 -15.53 12.70 8.50
N ALA A 58 -15.27 12.82 9.81
CA ALA A 58 -15.37 14.04 10.60
C ALA A 58 -14.09 14.35 11.40
N ALA A 59 -12.95 13.73 11.06
CA ALA A 59 -11.65 14.09 11.63
C ALA A 59 -11.00 15.21 10.80
N THR A 60 -11.71 16.31 10.61
CA THR A 60 -11.12 17.58 10.20
C THR A 60 -10.65 18.25 11.48
N ARG A 61 -9.33 18.49 11.61
CA ARG A 61 -8.63 19.17 12.73
C ARG A 61 -8.16 18.24 13.87
N GLY A 62 -6.87 17.88 13.82
CA GLY A 62 -6.05 17.72 15.04
C GLY A 62 -5.87 16.32 15.63
N GLY A 63 -6.50 15.28 15.11
CA GLY A 63 -6.31 13.92 15.64
C GLY A 63 -4.99 13.32 15.18
N SER A 64 -4.08 13.04 16.12
CA SER A 64 -2.82 12.28 15.97
C SER A 64 -3.10 10.80 15.62
N GLY A 65 -3.94 10.56 14.62
CA GLY A 65 -4.23 9.23 14.11
C GLY A 65 -3.04 8.78 13.29
N PHE A 66 -2.30 7.79 13.78
CA PHE A 66 -1.24 7.14 13.01
C PHE A 66 -1.79 6.74 11.64
N THR A 67 -1.30 7.42 10.61
CA THR A 67 -1.58 7.10 9.22
C THR A 67 -1.25 5.62 8.98
N ARG A 68 -2.23 4.83 8.54
CA ARG A 68 -2.01 3.44 8.15
C ARG A 68 -2.14 3.28 6.64
N PHE A 69 -1.53 2.22 6.14
CA PHE A 69 -1.58 1.87 4.72
C PHE A 69 -2.20 0.49 4.54
N ARG A 70 -2.96 0.33 3.45
CA ARG A 70 -3.48 -0.97 3.00
C ARG A 70 -3.30 -1.12 1.50
N LEU A 71 -3.36 -2.36 1.00
CA LEU A 71 -3.35 -2.61 -0.43
C LEU A 71 -4.57 -1.97 -1.11
N SER A 72 -4.32 -1.38 -2.27
CA SER A 72 -5.37 -1.03 -3.23
C SER A 72 -5.74 -2.26 -4.06
N HIS A 73 -6.79 -2.15 -4.89
CA HIS A 73 -7.10 -3.20 -5.88
C HIS A 73 -5.88 -3.55 -6.76
N HIS A 74 -5.12 -2.53 -7.20
CA HIS A 74 -3.89 -2.76 -7.98
C HIS A 74 -2.76 -3.38 -7.14
N GLY A 75 -2.65 -3.02 -5.87
CA GLY A 75 -1.68 -3.63 -4.95
C GLY A 75 -1.96 -5.11 -4.71
N VAL A 76 -3.23 -5.49 -4.59
CA VAL A 76 -3.64 -6.90 -4.48
C VAL A 76 -3.25 -7.67 -5.75
N ASN A 77 -3.50 -7.11 -6.93
CA ASN A 77 -3.10 -7.76 -8.20
C ASN A 77 -1.57 -7.88 -8.31
N ALA A 78 -0.82 -6.84 -7.93
CA ALA A 78 0.63 -6.87 -7.89
C ALA A 78 1.15 -7.93 -6.89
N ALA A 79 0.55 -8.03 -5.71
CA ALA A 79 0.90 -9.03 -4.70
C ALA A 79 0.62 -10.46 -5.17
N ARG A 80 -0.51 -10.69 -5.86
CA ARG A 80 -0.86 -12.01 -6.43
C ARG A 80 0.09 -12.42 -7.54
N ARG A 81 0.53 -11.50 -8.40
CA ARG A 81 1.55 -11.76 -9.44
C ARG A 81 2.90 -12.19 -8.86
N LEU A 82 3.21 -11.83 -7.61
CA LEU A 82 4.44 -12.25 -6.93
C LEU A 82 4.34 -13.66 -6.30
N ARG A 83 3.14 -14.25 -6.25
CA ARG A 83 2.91 -15.61 -5.75
C ARG A 83 2.84 -16.65 -6.86
N ALA A 84 2.56 -16.22 -8.09
CA ALA A 84 2.60 -17.07 -9.28
C ALA A 84 4.06 -17.26 -9.74
#